data_AF-A0A7C1ZUC1-F1
#
_entry.id   AF-A0A7C1ZUC1-F1
#
_cell.length_a   1.000
_cell.length_b   1.000
_cell.length_c   1.000
_cell.angle_alpha   90.00
_cell.angle_beta   90.00
_cell.angle_gamma   90.00
#
_symmetry.space_group_name_H-M   'P 1'
#
loop_
_entity.id
_entity.type
_entity.pdbx_description
1 polymer ?
#
loop_
_entity_poly.entity_id
_entity_poly.type
_entity_poly.pdbx_seq_one_letter_code
_entity_poly.pdbx_strand_id
1 'polypeptide(L)'
;MRKVGSILMVLLLFGTTLLGNLQSEASTLDDTDGEQGGLMDSPWPMYGHDIRHTGRSPYSTADNSGVEKWRFLTTGGVDDAPAIDKDGVIYF
;
A
#
# COMPACT_ATOMS: atom_id res chain seq x y z
N MET A 1 46.72 -9.39 -40.00
CA MET A 1 46.92 -10.14 -38.73
C MET A 1 46.33 -9.28 -37.61
N ARG A 2 45.09 -9.55 -37.19
CA ARG A 2 44.75 -10.09 -35.84
C ARG A 2 45.34 -9.21 -34.73
N LYS A 3 44.56 -8.40 -34.02
CA LYS A 3 43.77 -8.79 -32.83
C LYS A 3 42.60 -7.80 -32.73
N VAL A 4 41.36 -8.10 -33.09
CA VAL A 4 40.38 -8.94 -32.34
C VAL A 4 40.33 -8.67 -30.81
N GLY A 5 41.01 -7.63 -30.31
CA GLY A 5 41.13 -7.37 -28.87
C GLY A 5 40.06 -6.46 -28.26
N SER A 6 39.28 -5.74 -29.07
CA SER A 6 38.37 -4.71 -28.55
C SER A 6 36.88 -5.07 -28.60
N ILE A 7 36.49 -6.08 -29.36
CA ILE A 7 35.09 -6.53 -29.45
C ILE A 7 34.77 -7.58 -28.37
N LEU A 8 35.78 -8.32 -27.89
CA LEU A 8 35.60 -9.26 -26.78
C LEU A 8 35.35 -8.56 -25.43
N MET A 9 35.87 -7.34 -25.25
CA MET A 9 35.70 -6.57 -24.00
C MET A 9 34.32 -5.91 -23.89
N VAL A 10 33.68 -5.59 -25.02
CA VAL A 10 32.30 -5.08 -25.05
C VAL A 10 31.31 -6.22 -24.81
N LEU A 11 31.53 -7.41 -25.37
CA LEU A 11 30.69 -8.59 -25.11
C LEU A 11 30.76 -9.08 -23.65
N LEU A 12 31.88 -8.87 -22.95
CA LEU A 12 32.00 -9.17 -21.51
C LEU A 12 31.25 -8.16 -20.62
N LEU A 13 31.02 -6.93 -21.10
CA LEU A 13 30.25 -5.90 -20.38
C LEU A 13 28.75 -5.94 -20.69
N PHE A 14 28.33 -6.53 -21.82
CA PHE A 14 26.92 -6.78 -22.15
C PHE A 14 26.46 -8.22 -21.88
N GLY A 15 27.38 -9.15 -21.61
CA GLY A 15 27.06 -10.55 -21.30
C GLY A 15 26.62 -10.82 -19.86
N THR A 16 26.82 -9.88 -18.94
CA THR A 16 26.43 -10.04 -17.52
C THR A 16 25.02 -9.53 -17.21
N THR A 17 24.37 -8.79 -18.11
CA THR A 17 22.95 -8.43 -17.94
C THR A 17 21.99 -9.52 -18.43
N LEU A 18 22.48 -10.55 -19.14
CA LEU A 18 21.65 -11.65 -19.65
C LEU A 18 21.63 -12.89 -18.76
N LEU A 19 22.39 -12.92 -17.66
CA LEU A 19 22.36 -13.97 -16.63
C LEU A 19 22.08 -13.45 -15.22
N GLY A 20 21.57 -12.21 -15.11
CA GLY A 20 21.32 -11.51 -13.85
C GLY A 20 19.91 -10.96 -13.76
N ASN A 21 18.93 -11.86 -13.82
CA ASN A 21 17.62 -11.81 -13.15
C ASN A 21 16.60 -12.67 -13.90
N LEU A 22 16.83 -13.98 -13.89
CA LEU A 22 15.74 -14.92 -13.64
C LEU A 22 15.58 -15.04 -12.12
N GLN A 23 15.49 -13.91 -11.42
CA GLN A 23 14.84 -13.92 -10.12
C GLN A 23 13.37 -14.01 -10.48
N SER A 24 12.83 -15.21 -10.33
CA SER A 24 11.40 -15.50 -10.25
C SER A 24 10.59 -14.24 -9.94
N GLU A 25 9.69 -13.86 -10.84
CA GLU A 25 8.44 -13.20 -10.47
C GLU A 25 7.65 -14.20 -9.63
N ALA A 26 8.18 -14.57 -8.47
CA ALA A 26 7.37 -15.03 -7.38
C ALA A 26 6.54 -13.80 -7.07
N SER A 27 5.26 -13.84 -7.46
CA SER A 27 4.24 -13.02 -6.85
C SER A 27 4.60 -12.96 -5.37
N THR A 28 5.07 -11.80 -4.91
CA THR A 28 5.05 -11.50 -3.50
C THR A 28 3.56 -11.46 -3.20
N LEU A 29 3.00 -12.62 -2.88
CA LEU A 29 1.83 -12.68 -2.04
C LEU A 29 2.34 -12.06 -0.75
N ASP A 30 2.25 -10.73 -0.69
CA ASP A 30 2.23 -10.04 0.58
C ASP A 30 1.03 -10.66 1.28
N ASP A 31 1.28 -11.49 2.29
CA ASP A 31 0.25 -12.23 3.03
C ASP A 31 -0.64 -11.29 3.88
N THR A 32 -0.86 -10.05 3.43
CA THR A 32 -1.87 -9.13 3.96
C THR A 32 -3.29 -9.52 3.56
N ASP A 33 -3.45 -10.40 2.57
CA ASP A 33 -4.75 -10.81 2.01
C ASP A 33 -5.55 -11.77 2.93
N GLY A 34 -4.94 -12.26 4.02
CA GLY A 34 -5.54 -13.28 4.89
C GLY A 34 -6.53 -12.76 5.96
N GLU A 35 -6.37 -11.52 6.42
CA GLU A 35 -7.23 -10.97 7.50
C GLU A 35 -8.20 -9.88 7.02
N GLN A 36 -7.91 -9.22 5.91
CA GLN A 36 -8.75 -8.12 5.42
C GLN A 36 -10.08 -8.58 4.82
N GLY A 37 -10.32 -9.89 4.64
CA GLY A 37 -11.66 -10.41 4.29
C GLY A 37 -12.31 -9.79 3.04
N GLY A 38 -11.51 -9.29 2.10
CA GLY A 38 -11.99 -8.57 0.90
C GLY A 38 -12.31 -7.09 1.10
N LEU A 39 -11.87 -6.49 2.21
CA LEU A 39 -11.94 -5.04 2.42
C LEU A 39 -10.98 -4.31 1.48
N MET A 40 -11.34 -3.05 1.20
CA MET A 40 -10.44 -2.15 0.48
C MET A 40 -9.21 -1.85 1.36
N ASP A 41 -8.02 -1.86 0.74
CA ASP A 41 -6.84 -1.27 1.37
C ASP A 41 -7.03 0.26 1.46
N SER A 42 -7.54 0.73 2.59
CA SER A 42 -7.81 2.13 2.86
C SER A 42 -7.60 2.48 4.33
N PRO A 43 -7.50 3.77 4.68
CA PRO A 43 -7.31 4.18 6.07
C PRO A 43 -8.43 3.73 7.02
N TRP A 44 -9.66 3.59 6.52
CA TRP A 44 -10.81 3.12 7.31
C TRP A 44 -11.93 2.57 6.42
N PRO A 45 -11.86 1.32 5.95
CA PRO A 45 -12.73 0.84 4.86
C PRO A 45 -14.19 0.64 5.25
N MET A 46 -14.51 0.49 6.54
CA MET A 46 -15.87 0.25 7.02
C MET A 46 -16.06 0.59 8.50
N TYR A 47 -17.32 0.51 8.95
CA TYR A 47 -17.66 0.54 10.37
C TYR A 47 -16.81 -0.46 11.16
N GLY A 48 -16.17 0.01 12.23
CA GLY A 48 -15.33 -0.85 13.06
C GLY A 48 -14.00 -1.29 12.42
N HIS A 49 -13.58 -0.65 11.32
CA HIS A 49 -12.31 -0.82 10.60
C HIS A 49 -12.10 -2.19 9.92
N ASP A 50 -12.40 -3.28 10.61
CA ASP A 50 -12.19 -4.67 10.16
C ASP A 50 -13.47 -5.50 10.24
N ILE A 51 -13.46 -6.69 9.63
CA ILE A 51 -14.60 -7.62 9.60
C ILE A 51 -15.05 -8.13 10.99
N ARG A 52 -14.23 -7.92 12.03
CA ARG A 52 -14.55 -8.26 13.43
C ARG A 52 -15.05 -7.03 14.21
N HIS A 53 -15.19 -5.89 13.53
CA HIS A 53 -15.61 -4.60 14.06
C HIS A 53 -14.83 -4.20 15.33
N THR A 54 -13.50 -4.39 15.35
CA THR A 54 -12.73 -4.08 16.56
C THR A 54 -12.57 -2.58 16.82
N GLY A 55 -12.75 -1.74 15.80
CA GLY A 55 -12.54 -0.29 15.88
C GLY A 55 -11.10 0.11 16.16
N ARG A 56 -10.13 -0.79 15.91
CA ARG A 56 -8.71 -0.52 16.16
C ARG A 56 -8.09 0.21 14.97
N SER A 57 -7.59 1.41 15.22
CA SER A 57 -6.77 2.15 14.26
C SER A 57 -5.36 1.55 14.17
N PRO A 58 -4.78 1.42 12.97
CA PRO A 58 -3.36 1.08 12.80
C PRO A 58 -2.44 2.28 13.08
N TYR A 59 -2.99 3.50 13.19
CA TYR A 59 -2.24 4.73 13.38
C TYR A 59 -2.06 5.05 14.87
N SER A 60 -0.83 5.38 15.26
CA SER A 60 -0.52 5.94 16.58
C SER A 60 -1.12 7.34 16.73
N THR A 61 -1.65 7.64 17.91
CA THR A 61 -2.15 8.96 18.29
C THR A 61 -1.22 9.72 19.23
N ALA A 62 -0.01 9.19 19.50
CA ALA A 62 0.90 9.74 20.52
C ALA A 62 1.26 11.22 20.28
N ASP A 63 1.42 11.63 19.02
CA ASP A 63 1.79 12.99 18.63
C ASP A 63 0.59 13.82 18.16
N ASN A 64 -0.64 13.33 18.36
CA ASN A 64 -1.84 14.05 17.97
C ASN A 64 -2.23 15.06 19.06
N SER A 65 -2.12 16.36 18.75
CA SER A 65 -2.47 17.44 19.68
C SER A 65 -3.98 17.55 19.97
N GLY A 66 -4.83 16.87 19.22
CA GLY A 66 -6.30 16.92 19.38
C GLY A 66 -6.94 18.23 18.93
N VAL A 67 -6.19 19.12 18.27
CA VAL A 67 -6.74 20.39 17.74
C VAL A 67 -7.67 20.12 16.54
N GLU A 68 -8.87 20.70 16.58
CA GLU A 68 -9.85 20.60 15.48
C GLU A 68 -9.26 21.17 14.18
N LYS A 69 -9.20 20.34 13.14
CA LYS A 69 -8.75 20.77 11.81
C LYS A 69 -9.89 21.37 10.98
N TRP A 70 -11.08 20.81 11.09
CA TRP A 70 -12.27 21.23 10.36
C TRP A 70 -13.52 20.60 10.97
N ARG A 71 -14.68 21.13 10.59
CA ARG A 71 -16.00 20.57 10.86
C ARG A 71 -16.95 20.90 9.72
N PHE A 72 -17.99 20.10 9.55
CA PHE A 72 -19.10 20.37 8.64
C PHE A 72 -20.43 20.11 9.33
N LEU A 73 -21.50 20.70 8.80
CA LEU A 73 -22.85 20.51 9.31
C LEU A 73 -23.52 19.34 8.58
N THR A 74 -24.02 18.36 9.32
CA THR A 74 -24.92 17.34 8.80
C THR A 74 -26.36 17.86 8.80
N THR A 75 -27.15 17.48 7.80
CA THR A 75 -28.55 17.91 7.69
C THR A 75 -29.52 17.09 8.54
N GLY A 76 -29.01 16.18 9.36
CA GLY A 76 -29.77 15.26 10.21
C GLY A 76 -28.88 14.61 11.27
N GLY A 77 -29.48 13.69 12.04
CA GLY A 77 -28.75 12.87 13.01
C GLY A 77 -27.75 11.94 12.33
N VAL A 78 -26.66 11.64 13.04
CA VAL A 78 -25.63 10.69 12.61
C VAL A 78 -25.62 9.56 13.63
N ASP A 79 -26.08 8.38 13.22
CA ASP A 79 -26.17 7.21 14.10
C ASP A 79 -24.97 6.27 13.94
N ASP A 80 -24.17 6.43 12.87
CA ASP A 80 -23.08 5.53 12.47
C ASP A 80 -21.71 6.22 12.34
N ALA A 81 -20.64 5.41 12.22
CA ALA A 81 -19.27 5.87 12.01
C ALA A 81 -18.93 6.00 10.51
N PRO A 82 -18.10 6.98 10.10
CA PRO A 82 -17.74 7.18 8.70
C PRO A 82 -16.80 6.08 8.17
N ALA A 83 -16.73 5.98 6.84
CA ALA A 83 -15.70 5.24 6.12
C ALA A 83 -14.75 6.19 5.38
N ILE A 84 -13.50 5.79 5.19
CA ILE A 84 -12.45 6.55 4.51
C ILE A 84 -11.85 5.66 3.44
N ASP A 85 -11.92 6.09 2.19
CA ASP A 85 -11.32 5.36 1.06
C ASP A 85 -9.81 5.60 0.94
N LYS A 86 -9.17 4.86 0.02
CA LYS A 86 -7.73 4.94 -0.24
C LYS A 86 -7.25 6.33 -0.69
N ASP A 87 -8.15 7.17 -1.21
CA ASP A 87 -7.87 8.52 -1.69
C ASP A 87 -8.11 9.56 -0.58
N GLY A 88 -8.54 9.12 0.61
CA GLY A 88 -8.82 9.97 1.77
C GLY A 88 -10.19 10.64 1.73
N VAL A 89 -11.09 10.21 0.85
CA VAL A 89 -12.48 10.68 0.81
C VAL A 89 -13.24 10.06 1.97
N ILE A 90 -13.99 10.90 2.68
CA ILE A 90 -14.78 10.49 3.85
C ILE A 90 -16.25 10.35 3.44
N TYR A 91 -16.84 9.21 3.77
CA TYR A 91 -18.24 8.85 3.52
C TYR A 91 -18.99 8.75 4.85
N PHE A 92 -20.24 9.24 4.87
CA PHE A 92 -21.08 9.40 6.07
C PHE A 92 -22.51 8.97 5.79
#